data_AF-A0A950DAS6-F1
#
_entry.id   AF-A0A950DAS6-F1
#
_cell.length_a   1.000
_cell.length_b   1.000
_cell.length_c   1.000
_cell.angle_alpha   90.00
_cell.angle_beta   90.00
_cell.angle_gamma   90.00
#
_symmetry.space_group_name_H-M   'P 1'
#
loop_
_entity.id
_entity.type
_entity.pdbx_description
1 polymer ?
#
loop_
_entity_poly.entity_id
_entity_poly.type
_entity_poly.pdbx_seq_one_letter_code
_entity_poly.pdbx_strand_id
1 'polypeptide(L)'
;MLGIVLAIVRDTVGRIALVIFFTALGEVVLGTTAVLALFQTIGAIGMARGLFEHGQAVAATTLVLIIAITILSMWLFVGAWLVQAVLL
;
A
#
# COMPACT_ATOMS: atom_id res chain seq x y z
N MET A 1 20.17 -20.44 13.86
CA MET A 1 19.17 -19.69 13.07
C MET A 1 17.75 -19.87 13.60
N LEU A 2 17.18 -21.09 13.65
CA LEU A 2 15.81 -21.32 14.17
C LEU A 2 15.60 -20.82 15.62
N GLY A 3 16.59 -21.00 16.51
CA GLY A 3 16.50 -20.50 17.89
C GLY A 3 16.38 -18.98 18.02
N ILE A 4 16.95 -18.22 17.07
CA ILE A 4 16.84 -16.76 17.02
C ILE A 4 15.42 -16.36 16.59
N VAL A 5 14.89 -17.03 15.56
CA VAL A 5 13.50 -16.80 15.10
C VAL A 5 12.49 -17.13 16.20
N LEU A 6 12.66 -18.26 16.89
CA LEU A 6 11.80 -18.66 18.00
C LEU A 6 11.92 -17.72 19.21
N ALA A 7 13.09 -17.11 19.44
CA ALA A 7 13.29 -16.09 20.47
C ALA A 7 12.57 -14.78 20.10
N ILE A 8 12.69 -14.31 18.86
CA ILE A 8 12.01 -13.12 18.33
C ILE A 8 10.48 -13.30 18.37
N VAL A 9 9.99 -14.48 18.00
CA VAL A 9 8.54 -14.77 18.02
C VAL A 9 8.02 -14.99 19.44
N ARG A 10 8.86 -15.20 20.45
CA ARG A 10 8.42 -15.26 21.86
C ARG A 10 8.42 -13.91 22.53
N ASP A 11 9.34 -13.04 22.13
CA ASP A 11 9.47 -11.69 22.68
C ASP A 11 8.44 -10.72 22.06
N THR A 12 7.83 -9.88 22.89
CA THR A 12 6.80 -8.93 22.45
C THR A 12 7.39 -7.90 21.48
N VAL A 13 8.61 -7.42 21.73
CA VAL A 13 9.29 -6.46 20.84
C VAL A 13 9.61 -7.12 19.50
N GLY A 14 10.08 -8.37 19.52
CA GLY A 14 10.34 -9.15 18.31
C GLY A 14 9.09 -9.37 17.43
N ARG A 15 7.93 -9.66 18.03
CA ARG A 15 6.65 -9.77 17.29
C ARG A 15 6.24 -8.46 16.64
N ILE A 16 6.33 -7.34 17.38
CA ILE A 16 5.98 -6.01 16.85
C ILE A 16 6.90 -5.66 15.67
N ALA A 17 8.21 -5.93 15.79
CA ALA A 17 9.17 -5.69 14.72
C ALA A 17 8.81 -6.46 13.43
N LEU A 18 8.38 -7.73 13.56
CA LEU A 18 7.92 -8.52 12.41
C LEU A 18 6.66 -7.93 11.77
N VAL A 19 5.66 -7.53 12.56
CA VAL A 19 4.44 -6.91 12.04
C VAL A 19 4.76 -5.62 11.28
N ILE A 20 5.60 -4.76 11.85
CA ILE A 20 6.02 -3.50 11.21
C ILE A 20 6.78 -3.79 9.91
N PHE A 21 7.69 -4.76 9.92
CA PHE A 21 8.48 -5.11 8.73
C PHE A 21 7.59 -5.55 7.57
N PHE A 22 6.66 -6.49 7.79
CA PHE A 22 5.77 -6.97 6.73
C PHE A 22 4.77 -5.92 6.28
N THR A 23 4.24 -5.12 7.21
CA THR A 23 3.33 -4.02 6.87
C THR A 23 4.05 -2.99 6.01
N ALA A 24 5.25 -2.56 6.40
CA ALA A 24 6.06 -1.60 5.66
C ALA A 24 6.49 -2.14 4.28
N LEU A 25 6.85 -3.41 4.19
CA LEU A 25 7.12 -4.06 2.91
C LEU A 25 5.88 -4.07 2.01
N GLY A 26 4.71 -4.40 2.58
CA GLY A 26 3.43 -4.34 1.89
C GLY A 26 3.10 -2.92 1.38
N GLU A 27 3.33 -1.89 2.21
CA GLU A 27 3.18 -0.48 1.81
C GLU A 27 4.06 -0.11 0.63
N VAL A 28 5.33 -0.52 0.64
CA VAL A 28 6.25 -0.24 -0.48
C VAL A 28 5.76 -0.91 -1.76
N VAL A 29 5.31 -2.17 -1.70
CA VAL A 29 4.83 -2.90 -2.88
C VAL A 29 3.51 -2.31 -3.40
N LEU A 30 2.55 -2.06 -2.52
CA LEU A 30 1.26 -1.45 -2.89
C LEU A 30 1.44 -0.02 -3.40
N GLY A 31 2.27 0.78 -2.73
CA GLY A 31 2.55 2.16 -3.10
C GLY A 31 3.25 2.27 -4.45
N THR A 32 4.26 1.45 -4.71
CA THR A 32 4.93 1.41 -6.02
C THR A 32 3.97 0.98 -7.13
N THR A 33 3.12 -0.01 -6.88
CA THR A 33 2.09 -0.45 -7.84
C THR A 33 1.08 0.67 -8.14
N ALA A 34 0.63 1.39 -7.11
CA ALA A 34 -0.27 2.53 -7.26
C ALA A 34 0.38 3.65 -8.07
N VAL A 35 1.65 3.97 -7.84
CA VAL A 35 2.40 4.96 -8.62
C VAL A 35 2.50 4.56 -10.09
N LEU A 36 2.79 3.28 -10.38
CA LEU A 36 2.81 2.79 -11.76
C LEU A 36 1.44 2.92 -12.43
N ALA A 37 0.36 2.60 -11.73
CA ALA A 37 -1.00 2.76 -12.23
C ALA A 37 -1.35 4.24 -12.50
N LEU A 38 -0.92 5.15 -11.63
CA LEU A 38 -1.09 6.59 -11.84
C LEU A 38 -0.31 7.09 -13.06
N PHE A 39 0.91 6.61 -13.29
CA PHE A 39 1.65 6.98 -14.49
C PHE A 39 0.99 6.47 -15.78
N GLN A 40 0.35 5.30 -15.74
CA GLN A 40 -0.44 4.81 -16.88
C GLN A 40 -1.63 5.74 -17.19
N THR A 41 -2.34 6.22 -16.17
CA THR A 41 -3.50 7.09 -16.37
C THR A 41 -3.09 8.50 -16.79
N ILE A 42 -2.01 9.05 -16.20
CA ILE A 42 -1.45 10.35 -16.59
C ILE A 42 -0.89 10.30 -18.02
N GLY A 43 -0.21 9.21 -18.38
CA GLY A 43 0.26 8.99 -19.75
C GLY A 43 -0.89 8.99 -20.77
N ALA A 44 -2.04 8.42 -20.40
CA ALA A 44 -3.24 8.46 -21.23
C ALA A 44 -3.79 9.88 -21.42
N ILE A 45 -3.69 10.76 -20.41
CA ILE A 45 -4.04 12.19 -20.55
C ILE A 45 -3.12 12.84 -21.59
N GLY A 46 -1.81 12.60 -21.53
CA GLY A 46 -0.84 13.17 -22.47
C GLY A 46 -0.99 12.69 -23.92
N MET A 47 -1.60 11.52 -24.13
CA MET A 47 -1.83 10.92 -25.46
C MET A 47 -3.21 11.25 -26.05
N ALA A 48 -4.11 11.81 -25.25
CA ALA A 48 -5.46 12.12 -25.68
C ALA A 48 -5.47 13.21 -26.75
N ARG A 49 -6.26 13.03 -27.80
CA ARG A 49 -6.36 13.96 -28.94
C ARG A 49 -7.68 14.73 -28.95
N GLY A 50 -8.67 14.29 -28.18
CA GLY A 50 -9.99 14.93 -28.05
C GLY A 50 -10.35 15.37 -26.63
N LEU A 51 -11.28 16.32 -26.51
CA LEU A 51 -11.78 16.83 -25.20
C LEU A 51 -12.45 15.74 -24.37
N PHE A 52 -13.19 14.85 -25.02
CA PHE A 52 -13.87 13.72 -24.38
C PHE A 52 -12.86 12.68 -23.87
N GLU A 53 -11.79 12.42 -24.63
CA GLU A 53 -10.72 11.51 -24.24
C GLU A 53 -9.94 12.04 -23.02
N HIS A 54 -9.72 13.35 -22.94
CA HIS A 54 -9.16 13.99 -21.75
C HIS A 54 -10.07 13.79 -20.53
N GLY A 55 -11.38 13.99 -20.71
CA GLY A 55 -12.38 13.78 -19.64
C GLY A 55 -12.35 12.34 -19.10
N GLN A 56 -12.26 11.35 -19.98
CA GLN A 56 -12.14 9.94 -19.59
C GLN A 56 -10.83 9.64 -18.85
N ALA A 57 -9.71 10.17 -19.34
CA ALA A 57 -8.40 9.95 -18.73
C ALA A 57 -8.29 10.62 -17.33
N VAL A 58 -8.91 11.79 -17.16
CA VAL A 58 -9.03 12.44 -15.85
C VAL A 58 -9.89 11.60 -14.90
N ALA A 59 -11.06 11.13 -15.36
CA ALA A 59 -11.93 10.27 -14.54
C ALA A 59 -11.24 8.97 -14.12
N ALA A 60 -10.49 8.34 -15.02
CA ALA A 60 -9.69 7.15 -14.72
C ALA A 60 -8.60 7.44 -13.67
N THR A 61 -7.89 8.58 -13.81
CA THR A 61 -6.88 9.00 -12.83
C THR A 61 -7.49 9.23 -11.45
N THR A 62 -8.63 9.91 -11.38
CA THR A 62 -9.36 10.13 -10.12
C THR A 62 -9.78 8.81 -9.48
N LEU A 63 -10.27 7.85 -10.27
CA LEU A 63 -10.66 6.54 -9.77
C LEU A 63 -9.45 5.78 -9.20
N VAL A 64 -8.32 5.77 -9.91
CA VAL A 64 -7.09 5.13 -9.44
C VAL A 64 -6.60 5.77 -8.15
N LEU A 65 -6.66 7.10 -8.02
CA LEU A 65 -6.31 7.79 -6.77
C LEU A 65 -7.19 7.34 -5.61
N ILE A 66 -8.51 7.31 -5.78
CA ILE A 66 -9.45 6.91 -4.72
C ILE A 66 -9.16 5.47 -4.28
N ILE A 67 -8.98 4.56 -5.24
CA ILE A 67 -8.70 3.15 -4.96
C ILE A 67 -7.36 3.01 -4.23
N ALA A 68 -6.31 3.66 -4.73
CA ALA A 68 -4.98 3.62 -4.12
C ALA A 68 -4.99 4.14 -2.68
N ILE A 69 -5.60 5.31 -2.44
CA ILE A 69 -5.72 5.89 -1.09
C ILE A 69 -6.48 4.93 -0.17
N THR A 70 -7.58 4.36 -0.64
CA THR A 70 -8.39 3.42 0.16
C THR A 70 -7.59 2.19 0.55
N ILE A 71 -6.91 1.56 -0.41
CA ILE A 71 -6.15 0.33 -0.17
C ILE A 71 -4.96 0.59 0.77
N LEU A 72 -4.17 1.65 0.53
CA LEU A 72 -3.03 1.99 1.39
C LEU A 72 -3.50 2.34 2.80
N SER A 73 -4.56 3.13 2.94
CA SER A 73 -5.10 3.48 4.27
C SER A 73 -5.61 2.25 5.03
N MET A 74 -6.29 1.33 4.35
CA MET A 74 -6.74 0.07 4.95
C MET A 74 -5.57 -0.82 5.36
N TRP A 75 -4.53 -0.92 4.53
CA TRP A 75 -3.36 -1.74 4.82
C TRP A 75 -2.57 -1.21 6.04
N LEU A 76 -2.34 0.10 6.08
CA LEU A 76 -1.74 0.78 7.24
C LEU A 76 -2.56 0.53 8.51
N PHE A 77 -3.88 0.62 8.42
CA PHE A 77 -4.78 0.37 9.55
C PHE A 77 -4.70 -1.08 10.04
N VAL A 78 -4.66 -2.06 9.13
CA VAL A 78 -4.46 -3.48 9.48
C VAL A 78 -3.14 -3.67 10.23
N GLY A 79 -2.05 -3.04 9.76
CA GLY A 79 -0.76 -3.08 10.45
C GLY A 79 -0.82 -2.50 11.87
N ALA A 80 -1.45 -1.33 12.04
CA ALA A 80 -1.65 -0.71 13.35
C ALA A 80 -2.49 -1.58 14.29
N TRP A 81 -3.56 -2.18 13.78
CA TRP A 81 -4.42 -3.10 14.54
C TRP A 81 -3.67 -4.36 14.96
N LEU A 82 -2.84 -4.94 14.08
CA LEU A 82 -2.00 -6.10 14.43
C LEU A 82 -0.98 -5.77 15.52
N VAL A 83 -0.39 -4.58 15.51
CA VAL A 83 0.49 -4.13 16.60
C VAL A 83 -0.29 -4.05 17.91
N GLN A 84 -1.50 -3.49 17.90
CA GLN A 84 -2.34 -3.42 19.09
C GLN A 84 -2.74 -4.82 19.59
N ALA A 85 -3.06 -5.75 18.70
CA ALA A 85 -3.40 -7.13 19.04
C ALA A 85 -2.22 -7.91 19.64
N VAL A 86 -0.97 -7.54 19.33
CA VAL A 86 0.24 -8.13 19.94
C VAL A 86 0.48 -7.59 21.35
N LEU A 87 -0.04 -6.40 21.67
CA LEU A 87 0.10 -5.75 22.97
C LEU A 87 -0.96 -6.18 24.00
N LEU A 88 -2.05 -6.79 23.54
CA LEU A 88 -3.13 -7.36 24.37
C LEU A 88 -2.79 -8.78 24.85
#